data_AF-A0A497C3W5-F1
#
_entry.id   AF-A0A497C3W5-F1
#
_cell.length_a   1.000
_cell.length_b   1.000
_cell.length_c   1.000
_cell.angle_alpha   90.00
_cell.angle_beta   90.00
_cell.angle_gamma   90.00
#
_symmetry.space_group_name_H-M   'P 1'
#
loop_
_entity.id
_entity.type
_entity.pdbx_description
1 polymer ?
#
loop_
_entity_poly.entity_id
_entity_poly.type
_entity_poly.pdbx_seq_one_letter_code
_entity_poly.pdbx_strand_id
1 'polypeptide(L)'
;MKRAIKKRPKIKELSNGDYVLVRGVSPILIEQVMASVQDPPVPTTKLSDGEDYPNPTDPEYMRQMAITQSTRERRSLHSIVFFGMTLCDEEGVAIEPPDDGWEFRLRMAGVDWKKEIEGIAGKLDEEELKFAKSSAYLMFIAISADDMPEVMKLAGVDEEEQRKAAATFQRSEE
;
A
#
# COMPACT_ATOMS: atom_id res chain seq x y z
N MET A 1 2.84 3.82 -37.16
CA MET A 1 3.13 4.08 -35.73
C MET A 1 1.87 4.64 -35.06
N LYS A 2 1.14 3.83 -34.28
CA LYS A 2 0.03 4.34 -33.45
C LYS A 2 0.65 5.07 -32.25
N ARG A 3 0.43 6.39 -32.14
CA ARG A 3 0.82 7.16 -30.95
C ARG A 3 0.12 6.54 -29.74
N ALA A 4 0.88 6.11 -28.75
CA ALA A 4 0.34 5.71 -27.46
C ALA A 4 -0.51 6.87 -26.92
N ILE A 5 -1.79 6.60 -26.69
CA ILE A 5 -2.70 7.55 -26.07
C ILE A 5 -2.16 7.76 -24.66
N LYS A 6 -1.48 8.90 -24.41
CA LYS A 6 -1.16 9.33 -23.05
C LYS A 6 -2.50 9.49 -22.32
N LYS A 7 -2.90 8.48 -21.54
CA LYS A 7 -4.03 8.61 -20.61
C LYS A 7 -3.69 9.78 -19.70
N ARG A 8 -4.43 10.87 -19.82
CA ARG A 8 -4.28 12.02 -18.92
C ARG A 8 -4.60 11.55 -17.50
N PRO A 9 -3.92 12.10 -16.48
CA PRO A 9 -4.32 11.87 -15.10
C PRO A 9 -5.81 12.16 -14.93
N LYS A 10 -6.51 11.34 -14.15
CA LYS A 10 -7.95 11.48 -13.93
C LYS A 10 -8.18 12.03 -12.53
N ILE A 11 -8.94 13.11 -12.43
CA ILE A 11 -9.43 13.60 -11.14
C ILE A 11 -10.59 12.70 -10.72
N LYS A 12 -10.59 12.31 -9.45
CA LYS A 12 -11.62 11.48 -8.84
C LYS A 12 -12.01 12.10 -7.49
N GLU A 13 -13.29 12.34 -7.31
CA GLU A 13 -13.88 12.64 -6.01
C GLU A 13 -14.01 11.33 -5.21
N LEU A 14 -13.52 11.33 -3.98
CA LEU A 14 -13.62 10.23 -3.02
C LEU A 14 -14.91 10.33 -2.21
N SER A 15 -15.29 9.24 -1.57
CA SER A 15 -16.50 9.15 -0.73
C SER A 15 -16.59 10.20 0.39
N ASN A 16 -15.45 10.72 0.85
CA ASN A 16 -15.35 11.73 1.89
C ASN A 16 -15.39 13.18 1.35
N GLY A 17 -15.49 13.37 0.03
CA GLY A 17 -15.50 14.67 -0.65
C GLY A 17 -14.13 15.21 -1.05
N ASP A 18 -13.03 14.50 -0.75
CA ASP A 18 -11.70 14.87 -1.22
C ASP A 18 -11.53 14.55 -2.70
N TYR A 19 -10.68 15.31 -3.40
CA TYR A 19 -10.33 15.03 -4.78
C TYR A 19 -8.91 14.49 -4.87
N VAL A 20 -8.73 13.47 -5.70
CA VAL A 20 -7.43 12.88 -5.98
C VAL A 20 -7.15 12.81 -7.47
N LEU A 21 -5.95 13.19 -7.84
CA LEU A 21 -5.41 13.00 -9.17
C LEU A 21 -4.81 11.60 -9.27
N VAL A 22 -5.48 10.70 -10.00
CA VAL A 22 -5.03 9.32 -10.17
C VAL A 22 -4.21 9.15 -11.45
N ARG A 23 -3.07 8.46 -11.31
CA ARG A 23 -2.12 8.12 -12.36
C ARG A 23 -1.87 6.61 -12.34
N GLY A 24 -1.60 6.07 -13.52
CA GLY A 24 -1.21 4.67 -13.64
C GLY A 24 0.13 4.41 -12.99
N VAL A 25 0.23 3.36 -12.18
CA VAL A 25 1.48 2.91 -11.57
C VAL A 25 2.05 1.77 -12.40
N SER A 26 3.36 1.75 -12.60
CA SER A 26 4.02 0.69 -13.37
C SER A 26 3.89 -0.64 -12.62
N PRO A 27 3.41 -1.72 -13.26
CA PRO A 27 3.35 -3.03 -12.61
C PRO A 27 4.75 -3.53 -12.20
N ILE A 28 5.80 -3.17 -12.97
CA ILE A 28 7.19 -3.49 -12.63
C ILE A 28 7.61 -2.86 -11.30
N LEU A 29 7.13 -1.65 -10.98
CA LEU A 29 7.43 -1.01 -9.70
C LEU A 29 6.76 -1.77 -8.56
N ILE A 30 5.51 -2.19 -8.74
CA ILE A 30 4.75 -2.97 -7.76
C ILE A 30 5.47 -4.31 -7.51
N GLU A 31 5.84 -5.02 -8.57
CA GLU A 31 6.62 -6.28 -8.49
C GLU A 31 7.94 -6.09 -7.75
N GLN A 32 8.71 -5.05 -8.05
CA GLN A 32 9.98 -4.75 -7.37
C GLN A 32 9.80 -4.46 -5.89
N VAL A 33 8.76 -3.70 -5.55
CA VAL A 33 8.44 -3.37 -4.16
C VAL A 33 8.02 -4.62 -3.39
N MET A 34 7.22 -5.51 -3.97
CA MET A 34 6.86 -6.80 -3.35
C MET A 34 8.07 -7.73 -3.20
N ALA A 35 8.92 -7.81 -4.24
CA ALA A 35 10.14 -8.62 -4.23
C ALA A 35 11.20 -8.12 -3.22
N SER A 36 11.12 -6.86 -2.79
CA SER A 36 12.00 -6.32 -1.73
C SER A 36 11.78 -6.96 -0.36
N VAL A 37 10.63 -7.61 -0.15
CA VAL A 37 10.29 -8.32 1.09
C VAL A 37 10.73 -9.78 0.94
N GLN A 38 11.80 -10.14 1.65
CA GLN A 38 12.35 -11.50 1.61
C GLN A 38 11.47 -12.50 2.35
N ASP A 39 11.38 -13.72 1.83
CA ASP A 39 10.76 -14.82 2.55
C ASP A 39 11.63 -15.20 3.77
N PRO A 40 11.00 -15.57 4.91
CA PRO A 40 11.72 -16.17 6.02
C PRO A 40 12.40 -17.48 5.57
N PRO A 41 13.54 -17.85 6.17
CA PRO A 41 14.18 -19.12 5.87
C PRO A 41 13.30 -20.29 6.31
N VAL A 42 13.19 -21.32 5.47
CA VAL A 42 12.47 -22.55 5.82
C VAL A 42 13.21 -23.27 6.95
N PRO A 43 12.58 -23.55 8.09
CA PRO A 43 13.23 -24.23 9.19
C PRO A 43 13.48 -25.71 8.84
N THR A 44 14.46 -26.31 9.49
CA THR A 44 14.79 -27.73 9.34
C THR A 44 14.31 -28.52 10.55
N THR A 45 13.80 -29.73 10.32
CA THR A 45 13.43 -30.68 11.38
C THR A 45 14.25 -31.97 11.21
N LYS A 46 14.58 -32.62 12.33
CA LYS A 46 15.29 -33.90 12.33
C LYS A 46 14.29 -35.04 12.43
N LEU A 47 14.32 -35.94 11.45
CA LEU A 47 13.56 -37.18 11.52
C LEU A 47 14.34 -38.25 12.29
N SER A 48 13.69 -39.40 12.54
CA SER A 48 14.27 -40.52 13.30
C SER A 48 15.51 -41.16 12.65
N ASP A 49 15.72 -40.90 11.36
CA ASP A 49 16.92 -41.29 10.59
C ASP A 49 18.13 -40.37 10.84
N GLY A 50 17.92 -39.25 11.55
CA GLY A 50 18.95 -38.28 11.88
C GLY A 50 19.27 -37.28 10.76
N GLU A 51 18.60 -37.36 9.60
CA GLU A 51 18.76 -36.40 8.52
C GLU A 51 17.91 -35.14 8.74
N ASP A 52 18.45 -34.00 8.29
CA ASP A 52 17.77 -32.71 8.34
C ASP A 52 16.85 -32.56 7.13
N TYR A 53 15.55 -32.39 7.37
CA TYR A 53 14.56 -32.15 6.31
C TYR A 53 13.95 -30.75 6.44
N PRO A 54 13.68 -30.06 5.31
CA PRO A 54 12.96 -28.80 5.34
C PRO A 54 11.54 -29.01 5.88
N ASN A 55 11.11 -28.18 6.82
CA ASN A 55 9.80 -28.21 7.44
C ASN A 55 9.00 -26.95 7.07
N PRO A 56 8.42 -26.87 5.86
CA PRO A 56 7.59 -25.74 5.46
C PRO A 56 6.26 -25.69 6.23
N THR A 57 5.93 -26.74 7.00
CA THR A 57 4.72 -26.81 7.83
C THR A 57 4.94 -26.39 9.28
N ASP A 58 6.14 -25.91 9.61
CA ASP A 58 6.42 -25.39 10.95
C ASP A 58 5.46 -24.23 11.29
N PRO A 59 4.77 -24.25 12.44
CA PRO A 59 3.81 -23.22 12.79
C PRO A 59 4.42 -21.81 12.86
N GLU A 60 5.67 -21.69 13.29
CA GLU A 60 6.35 -20.39 13.37
C GLU A 60 6.74 -19.89 11.98
N TYR A 61 7.25 -20.77 11.12
CA TYR A 61 7.49 -20.43 9.71
C TYR A 61 6.21 -19.98 9.00
N MET A 62 5.09 -20.68 9.20
CA MET A 62 3.80 -20.30 8.62
C MET A 62 3.32 -18.94 9.11
N ARG A 63 3.50 -18.62 10.41
CA ARG A 63 3.21 -17.29 10.96
C ARG A 63 4.09 -16.22 10.31
N GLN A 64 5.39 -16.46 10.19
CA GLN A 64 6.31 -15.52 9.56
C GLN A 64 5.98 -15.31 8.08
N MET A 65 5.66 -16.38 7.35
CA MET A 65 5.20 -16.30 5.96
C MET A 65 3.93 -15.44 5.83
N ALA A 66 2.97 -15.58 6.74
CA ALA A 66 1.77 -14.75 6.75
C ALA A 66 2.09 -13.25 6.99
N ILE A 67 3.01 -12.95 7.91
CA ILE A 67 3.49 -11.58 8.15
C ILE A 67 4.21 -11.01 6.92
N THR A 68 5.08 -11.81 6.29
CA THR A 68 5.77 -11.45 5.05
C THR A 68 4.79 -11.15 3.94
N GLN A 69 3.76 -11.99 3.76
CA GLN A 69 2.74 -11.77 2.75
C GLN A 69 1.93 -10.50 3.01
N SER A 70 1.49 -10.28 4.26
CA SER A 70 0.82 -9.02 4.64
C SER A 70 1.71 -7.80 4.39
N THR A 71 3.01 -7.93 4.63
CA THR A 71 3.98 -6.86 4.39
C THR A 71 4.11 -6.54 2.89
N ARG A 72 4.14 -7.56 2.03
CA ARG A 72 4.13 -7.38 0.56
C ARG A 72 2.89 -6.65 0.09
N GLU A 73 1.72 -7.09 0.56
CA GLU A 73 0.44 -6.48 0.22
C GLU A 73 0.41 -5.01 0.66
N ARG A 74 0.80 -4.72 1.91
CA ARG A 74 0.91 -3.35 2.42
C ARG A 74 1.85 -2.49 1.58
N ARG A 75 3.04 -2.99 1.24
CA ARG A 75 3.99 -2.24 0.40
C ARG A 75 3.50 -2.02 -1.02
N SER A 76 2.79 -3.00 -1.60
CA SER A 76 2.16 -2.85 -2.91
C SER A 76 1.12 -1.73 -2.89
N LEU A 77 0.28 -1.68 -1.86
CA LEU A 77 -0.69 -0.61 -1.65
C LEU A 77 -0.02 0.76 -1.48
N HIS A 78 1.02 0.82 -0.63
CA HIS A 78 1.80 2.05 -0.45
C HIS A 78 2.36 2.55 -1.78
N SER A 79 2.89 1.67 -2.63
CA SER A 79 3.40 2.06 -3.94
C SER A 79 2.31 2.65 -4.85
N ILE A 80 1.09 2.15 -4.75
CA ILE A 80 -0.05 2.66 -5.52
C ILE A 80 -0.43 4.06 -5.05
N VAL A 81 -0.48 4.28 -3.73
CA VAL A 81 -0.80 5.60 -3.18
C VAL A 81 0.32 6.60 -3.46
N PHE A 82 1.58 6.24 -3.18
CA PHE A 82 2.74 7.15 -3.28
C PHE A 82 3.02 7.61 -4.71
N PHE A 83 2.85 6.73 -5.69
CA PHE A 83 3.18 7.04 -7.09
C PHE A 83 1.96 7.28 -7.96
N GLY A 84 0.81 6.75 -7.56
CA GLY A 84 -0.43 6.78 -8.34
C GLY A 84 -1.40 7.86 -7.91
N MET A 85 -1.23 8.49 -6.75
CA MET A 85 -2.22 9.42 -6.20
C MET A 85 -1.60 10.75 -5.77
N THR A 86 -2.35 11.82 -5.93
CA THR A 86 -1.99 13.14 -5.44
C THR A 86 -3.26 13.82 -4.98
N LEU A 87 -3.29 14.26 -3.72
CA LEU A 87 -4.41 15.07 -3.20
C LEU A 87 -4.48 16.37 -4.00
N CYS A 88 -5.67 16.70 -4.50
CA CYS A 88 -5.89 17.88 -5.33
C CYS A 88 -7.22 18.55 -5.03
N ASP A 89 -7.43 19.72 -5.61
CA ASP A 89 -8.75 20.33 -5.70
C ASP A 89 -9.56 19.81 -6.91
N GLU A 90 -10.75 20.38 -7.11
CA GLU A 90 -11.65 20.08 -8.24
C GLU A 90 -11.02 20.33 -9.62
N GLU A 91 -10.03 21.23 -9.69
CA GLU A 91 -9.32 21.59 -10.92
C GLU A 91 -8.08 20.71 -11.15
N GLY A 92 -7.71 19.87 -10.18
CA GLY A 92 -6.55 18.97 -10.25
C GLY A 92 -5.24 19.64 -9.83
N VAL A 93 -5.31 20.77 -9.13
CA VAL A 93 -4.15 21.44 -8.53
C VAL A 93 -3.81 20.72 -7.22
N ALA A 94 -2.54 20.35 -7.05
CA ALA A 94 -2.11 19.65 -5.84
C ALA A 94 -2.30 20.55 -4.61
N ILE A 95 -2.86 19.99 -3.55
CA ILE A 95 -3.11 20.68 -2.28
C ILE A 95 -2.46 19.95 -1.12
N GLU A 96 -2.23 20.68 -0.02
CA GLU A 96 -1.81 20.07 1.25
C GLU A 96 -3.02 19.49 1.99
N PRO A 97 -2.83 18.42 2.79
CA PRO A 97 -3.88 17.90 3.65
C PRO A 97 -4.48 18.97 4.57
N PRO A 98 -5.78 18.91 4.87
CA PRO A 98 -6.40 19.84 5.81
C PRO A 98 -5.81 19.69 7.21
N ASP A 99 -5.73 20.81 7.93
CA ASP A 99 -5.37 20.85 9.34
C ASP A 99 -6.62 20.73 10.24
N ASP A 100 -7.27 19.57 10.15
CA ASP A 100 -8.53 19.27 10.86
C ASP A 100 -8.32 18.40 12.13
N GLY A 101 -7.05 18.20 12.52
CA GLY A 101 -6.68 17.35 13.66
C GLY A 101 -6.66 15.85 13.36
N TRP A 102 -6.70 15.40 12.11
CA TRP A 102 -6.50 13.98 11.75
C TRP A 102 -5.21 13.38 12.33
N GLU A 103 -4.11 14.13 12.35
CA GLU A 103 -2.85 13.68 12.94
C GLU A 103 -2.99 13.35 14.43
N PHE A 104 -3.76 14.18 15.16
CA PHE A 104 -4.06 13.94 16.56
C PHE A 104 -4.90 12.67 16.73
N ARG A 105 -5.91 12.48 15.88
CA ARG A 105 -6.77 11.29 15.89
C ARG A 105 -5.98 10.01 15.63
N LEU A 106 -5.07 10.00 14.64
CA LEU A 106 -4.19 8.86 14.37
C LEU A 106 -3.30 8.53 15.56
N ARG A 107 -2.67 9.54 16.16
CA ARG A 107 -1.83 9.34 17.36
C ARG A 107 -2.64 8.74 18.51
N MET A 108 -3.88 9.18 18.72
CA MET A 108 -4.77 8.62 19.74
C MET A 108 -5.18 7.18 19.44
N ALA A 109 -5.25 6.80 18.15
CA ALA A 109 -5.46 5.42 17.72
C ALA A 109 -4.18 4.56 17.77
N GLY A 110 -3.05 5.11 18.21
CA GLY A 110 -1.76 4.41 18.25
C GLY A 110 -1.04 4.33 16.90
N VAL A 111 -1.52 5.06 15.88
CA VAL A 111 -0.90 5.12 14.55
C VAL A 111 0.10 6.27 14.50
N ASP A 112 1.37 5.92 14.31
CA ASP A 112 2.44 6.89 14.05
C ASP A 112 2.72 6.93 12.54
N TRP A 113 2.03 7.83 11.84
CA TRP A 113 2.13 7.95 10.38
C TRP A 113 3.56 8.22 9.89
N LYS A 114 4.42 8.78 10.75
CA LYS A 114 5.83 9.03 10.41
C LYS A 114 6.67 7.75 10.38
N LYS A 115 6.26 6.71 11.11
CA LYS A 115 6.91 5.40 11.12
C LYS A 115 6.41 4.47 10.02
N GLU A 116 5.12 4.59 9.66
CA GLU A 116 4.48 3.74 8.65
C GLU A 116 5.01 3.97 7.23
N ILE A 117 5.68 5.10 7.00
CA ILE A 117 6.43 5.33 5.77
C ILE A 117 7.82 4.69 5.96
N GLU A 118 7.82 3.35 5.96
CA GLU A 118 9.00 2.51 6.11
C GLU A 118 10.05 2.85 5.02
N GLY A 119 11.25 3.25 5.44
CA GLY A 119 12.38 3.50 4.53
C GLY A 119 13.08 4.85 4.75
N ILE A 120 12.47 5.75 5.52
CA ILE A 120 13.04 7.07 5.79
C ILE A 120 13.88 7.00 7.08
N ALA A 121 15.10 6.47 6.96
CA ALA A 121 16.08 6.51 8.03
C ALA A 121 16.74 7.90 8.07
N GLY A 122 16.21 8.85 8.86
CA GLY A 122 16.85 10.16 9.03
C GLY A 122 15.91 11.27 9.48
N LYS A 123 16.46 12.49 9.61
CA LYS A 123 15.65 13.70 9.66
C LYS A 123 15.17 13.99 8.24
N LEU A 124 13.86 13.84 8.03
CA LEU A 124 13.17 14.35 6.85
C LEU A 124 13.49 15.82 6.64
N ASP A 125 13.78 16.21 5.41
CA ASP A 125 13.68 17.60 5.03
C ASP A 125 12.21 18.06 4.93
N GLU A 126 12.00 19.34 4.65
CA GLU A 126 10.65 19.92 4.60
C GLU A 126 9.82 19.33 3.45
N GLU A 127 10.43 19.04 2.30
CA GLU A 127 9.73 18.50 1.13
C GLU A 127 9.36 17.03 1.35
N GLU A 128 10.28 16.24 1.88
CA GLU A 128 10.04 14.85 2.24
C GLU A 128 8.94 14.75 3.31
N LEU A 129 8.91 15.68 4.29
CA LEU A 129 7.87 15.73 5.30
C LEU A 129 6.50 16.09 4.71
N LYS A 130 6.43 17.03 3.77
CA LYS A 130 5.19 17.38 3.06
C LYS A 130 4.67 16.20 2.23
N PHE A 131 5.56 15.52 1.52
CA PHE A 131 5.23 14.31 0.79
C PHE A 131 4.71 13.20 1.72
N ALA A 132 5.42 12.98 2.83
CA ALA A 132 5.06 11.97 3.82
C ALA A 132 3.69 12.26 4.45
N LYS A 133 3.44 13.52 4.84
CA LYS A 133 2.16 13.96 5.40
C LYS A 133 1.00 13.77 4.41
N SER A 134 1.21 14.16 3.15
CA SER A 134 0.20 13.99 2.08
C SER A 134 -0.11 12.53 1.80
N SER A 135 0.92 11.69 1.75
CA SER A 135 0.78 10.25 1.54
C SER A 135 0.07 9.57 2.71
N ALA A 136 0.43 9.93 3.94
CA ALA A 136 -0.23 9.45 5.14
C ALA A 136 -1.71 9.83 5.18
N TYR A 137 -2.05 11.07 4.84
CA TYR A 137 -3.44 11.50 4.76
C TYR A 137 -4.23 10.66 3.75
N LEU A 138 -3.68 10.44 2.55
CA LEU A 138 -4.33 9.58 1.55
C LEU A 138 -4.56 8.16 2.07
N MET A 139 -3.55 7.54 2.70
CA MET A 139 -3.63 6.16 3.17
C MET A 139 -4.58 5.96 4.35
N PHE A 140 -4.61 6.89 5.30
CA PHE A 140 -5.31 6.68 6.57
C PHE A 140 -6.64 7.41 6.68
N ILE A 141 -6.86 8.46 5.89
CA ILE A 141 -7.99 9.37 6.04
C ILE A 141 -8.80 9.48 4.75
N ALA A 142 -8.16 9.78 3.63
CA ALA A 142 -8.88 10.14 2.41
C ALA A 142 -9.53 8.93 1.74
N ILE A 143 -8.78 7.83 1.61
CA ILE A 143 -9.23 6.65 0.88
C ILE A 143 -10.01 5.73 1.82
N SER A 144 -11.31 5.58 1.56
CA SER A 144 -12.12 4.58 2.23
C SER A 144 -12.00 3.20 1.56
N ALA A 145 -12.50 2.16 2.24
CA ALA A 145 -12.60 0.83 1.66
C ALA A 145 -13.47 0.79 0.38
N ASP A 146 -14.46 1.68 0.27
CA ASP A 146 -15.35 1.76 -0.88
C ASP A 146 -14.69 2.42 -2.10
N ASP A 147 -13.71 3.30 -1.86
CA ASP A 147 -12.97 3.99 -2.93
C ASP A 147 -11.88 3.10 -3.56
N MET A 148 -11.38 2.12 -2.80
CA MET A 148 -10.24 1.30 -3.18
C MET A 148 -10.40 0.56 -4.51
N PRO A 149 -11.51 -0.14 -4.81
CA PRO A 149 -11.65 -0.85 -6.10
C PRO A 149 -11.54 0.09 -7.30
N GLU A 150 -12.12 1.29 -7.20
CA GLU A 150 -12.10 2.26 -8.29
C GLU A 150 -10.71 2.90 -8.43
N VAL A 151 -10.07 3.25 -7.32
CA VAL A 151 -8.68 3.76 -7.31
C VAL A 151 -7.73 2.74 -7.93
N MET A 152 -7.83 1.47 -7.56
CA MET A 152 -7.00 0.40 -8.12
C MET A 152 -7.20 0.27 -9.64
N LYS A 153 -8.44 0.36 -10.10
CA LYS A 153 -8.77 0.31 -11.54
C LYS A 153 -8.18 1.50 -12.29
N LEU A 154 -8.24 2.69 -11.69
CA LEU A 154 -7.68 3.92 -12.27
C LEU A 154 -6.14 3.91 -12.27
N ALA A 155 -5.53 3.30 -11.25
CA ALA A 155 -4.09 3.08 -11.15
C ALA A 155 -3.57 2.01 -12.14
N GLY A 156 -4.46 1.31 -12.85
CA GLY A 156 -4.10 0.31 -13.86
C GLY A 156 -3.74 -1.06 -13.27
N VAL A 157 -4.16 -1.34 -12.04
CA VAL A 157 -4.11 -2.67 -11.43
C VAL A 157 -5.24 -3.51 -12.00
N ASP A 158 -4.91 -4.67 -12.57
CA ASP A 158 -5.84 -5.51 -13.32
C ASP A 158 -7.00 -6.01 -12.44
N GLU A 159 -8.20 -6.17 -13.03
CA GLU A 159 -9.43 -6.57 -12.32
C GLU A 159 -9.29 -7.96 -11.68
N GLU A 160 -8.40 -8.80 -12.20
CA GLU A 160 -8.10 -10.14 -11.65
C GLU A 160 -7.30 -10.08 -10.34
N GLU A 161 -6.43 -9.08 -10.16
CA GLU A 161 -5.70 -8.84 -8.90
C GLU A 161 -6.61 -8.19 -7.84
N GLN A 162 -7.52 -7.31 -8.25
CA GLN A 162 -8.51 -6.70 -7.35
C GLN A 162 -9.45 -7.74 -6.73
N ARG A 163 -9.85 -8.75 -7.51
CA ARG A 163 -10.73 -9.82 -7.03
C ARG A 163 -10.03 -10.72 -6.01
N LYS A 164 -8.72 -10.92 -6.13
CA LYS A 164 -7.90 -11.64 -5.14
C LYS A 164 -7.73 -10.82 -3.86
N ALA A 165 -7.45 -9.52 -3.96
CA ALA A 165 -7.32 -8.63 -2.81
C ALA A 165 -8.63 -8.52 -2.01
N ALA A 166 -9.77 -8.33 -2.68
CA ALA A 166 -11.08 -8.26 -2.04
C ALA A 166 -11.46 -9.56 -1.29
N ALA A 167 -11.04 -10.72 -1.80
CA ALA A 167 -11.23 -12.00 -1.13
C ALA A 167 -10.36 -12.16 0.14
N THR A 168 -9.22 -11.48 0.22
CA THR A 168 -8.36 -11.47 1.41
C THR A 168 -8.95 -10.61 2.53
N PHE A 169 -9.64 -9.50 2.20
CA PHE A 169 -10.29 -8.62 3.20
C PHE A 169 -11.57 -9.20 3.81
N GLN A 170 -12.27 -10.11 3.13
CA GLN A 170 -13.52 -10.70 3.63
C GLN A 170 -13.31 -11.94 4.53
N ARG A 171 -12.08 -12.44 4.68
CA ARG A 171 -11.81 -13.70 5.38
C ARG A 171 -11.54 -13.58 6.89
N SER A 172 -11.76 -12.40 7.47
CA SER A 172 -11.62 -12.14 8.92
C SER A 172 -12.92 -12.29 9.72
N GLU A 173 -14.00 -12.74 9.10
CA GLU A 173 -15.23 -13.16 9.78
C GLU A 173 -15.55 -14.61 9.45
N GLU A 174 -14.82 -15.55 10.06
CA GLU A 174 -15.24 -16.93 10.31
C GLU A 174 -14.48 -17.53 11.51
#